data_AF-B8I1G6-F1
#
_entry.id   AF-B8I1G6-F1
#
_cell.length_a   1.000
_cell.length_b   1.000
_cell.length_c   1.000
_cell.angle_alpha   90.00
_cell.angle_beta   90.00
_cell.angle_gamma   90.00
#
_symmetry.space_group_name_H-M   'P 1'
#
loop_
_entity.id
_entity.type
_entity.pdbx_description
1 polymer ?
#
loop_
_entity_poly.entity_id
_entity_poly.type
_entity_poly.pdbx_seq_one_letter_code
_entity_poly.pdbx_strand_id
1 'polypeptide(L)' 'MNKFLRRGCLIFSIILLVYAIIRIVFGRENSGIFYLVAAVGFYIMYYSYAKSQRKD' A
#
# COMPACT_ATOMS: atom_id res chain seq x y z
N MET A 1 -6.37 16.90 -9.10
CA MET A 1 -6.70 16.07 -7.91
C MET A 1 -5.41 15.69 -7.16
N ASN A 2 -5.36 15.83 -5.84
CA ASN A 2 -4.14 16.12 -5.06
C ASN A 2 -2.96 15.14 -5.23
N LYS A 3 -1.79 15.67 -5.65
CA LYS A 3 -0.47 15.00 -5.58
C LYS A 3 -0.19 14.40 -4.19
N PHE A 4 -0.77 15.00 -3.15
CA PHE A 4 -0.77 14.51 -1.77
C PHE A 4 -1.41 13.13 -1.60
N LEU A 5 -2.56 12.87 -2.24
CA LEU A 5 -3.25 11.58 -2.10
C LEU A 5 -2.43 10.44 -2.71
N ARG A 6 -1.82 10.71 -3.87
CA ARG A 6 -0.93 9.77 -4.56
C ARG A 6 0.34 9.48 -3.76
N ARG A 7 1.01 10.51 -3.22
CA ARG A 7 2.18 10.32 -2.34
C ARG A 7 1.78 9.61 -1.05
N GLY A 8 0.63 9.95 -0.48
CA GLY A 8 0.06 9.30 0.70
C GLY A 8 -0.18 7.81 0.50
N CYS A 9 -0.79 7.39 -0.61
CA CYS A 9 -1.02 5.97 -0.91
C CYS A 9 0.28 5.18 -1.06
N LEU A 10 1.29 5.77 -1.72
CA LEU A 10 2.59 5.13 -1.90
C LEU A 10 3.29 4.95 -0.56
N ILE A 11 3.32 6.00 0.27
CA ILE A 11 3.91 5.95 1.62
C ILE A 11 3.17 4.91 2.49
N PHE A 12 1.83 4.90 2.47
CA PHE A 12 1.03 3.92 3.22
C PHE A 12 1.30 2.49 2.78
N SER A 13 1.40 2.25 1.47
CA SER A 13 1.72 0.93 0.92
C SER A 13 3.09 0.43 1.39
N ILE A 14 4.11 1.30 1.39
CA ILE A 14 5.45 0.96 1.91
C ILE A 14 5.40 0.62 3.40
N ILE A 15 4.73 1.45 4.21
CA ILE A 15 4.63 1.22 5.66
C ILE A 15 3.93 -0.11 5.96
N LEU A 16 2.82 -0.40 5.27
CA LEU A 16 2.09 -1.66 5.42
C LEU A 16 2.93 -2.86 5.00
N LEU A 17 3.73 -2.73 3.94
CA LEU A 17 4.62 -3.79 3.48
C LEU A 17 5.74 -4.08 4.50
N VAL A 18 6.38 -3.04 5.05
CA VAL A 18 7.38 -3.20 6.11
C VAL A 18 6.75 -3.82 7.36
N TYR A 19 5.56 -3.36 7.75
CA TYR A 19 4.85 -3.90 8.92
C TYR A 19 4.42 -5.36 8.72
N ALA A 20 4.00 -5.73 7.51
CA ALA A 20 3.68 -7.10 7.14
C ALA A 20 4.92 -8.01 7.26
N ILE A 21 6.06 -7.59 6.72
CA ILE A 21 7.33 -8.35 6.80
C ILE A 21 7.73 -8.53 8.26
N ILE A 22 7.71 -7.47 9.07
CA ILE A 22 8.02 -7.57 10.49
C ILE A 22 7.09 -8.58 11.16
N ARG A 23 5.77 -8.51 10.95
CA ARG A 23 4.81 -9.45 11.56
C ARG A 23 5.03 -10.90 11.14
N ILE A 24 5.43 -11.15 9.89
CA ILE A 24 5.79 -12.49 9.40
C ILE A 24 7.05 -12.99 10.10
N VAL A 25 8.09 -12.16 10.17
CA VAL A 25 9.37 -12.50 10.84
C VAL A 25 9.17 -12.80 12.33
N PHE A 26 8.24 -12.11 12.99
CA PHE A 26 7.88 -12.36 14.40
C PHE A 26 6.91 -13.55 14.60
N GLY A 27 6.70 -14.39 13.58
CA GLY A 27 5.89 -15.61 13.69
C GLY A 27 4.38 -15.38 13.74
N ARG A 28 3.89 -14.17 13.43
CA ARG A 28 2.45 -13.85 13.34
C ARG A 28 1.98 -13.79 11.89
N GLU A 29 2.15 -14.91 11.19
CA GLU A 29 1.91 -15.07 9.75
C GLU A 29 0.50 -14.64 9.32
N ASN A 30 -0.54 -15.11 10.04
CA ASN A 30 -1.94 -14.75 9.74
C ASN A 30 -2.14 -13.24 9.69
N SER A 31 -1.61 -12.52 10.68
CA SER A 31 -1.74 -11.06 10.71
C SER A 31 -0.87 -10.36 9.67
N GLY A 32 0.31 -10.90 9.36
CA GLY A 32 1.21 -10.36 8.33
C GLY A 32 0.59 -10.40 6.94
N ILE A 33 -0.12 -11.48 6.60
CA ILE A 33 -0.84 -11.62 5.32
C ILE A 33 -1.90 -10.53 5.17
N PHE A 34 -2.66 -10.19 6.23
CA PHE A 34 -3.65 -9.10 6.18
C PHE A 34 -3.00 -7.75 5.82
N TYR A 35 -1.84 -7.43 6.41
CA TYR A 35 -1.12 -6.19 6.10
C TYR A 35 -0.52 -6.20 4.69
N LEU A 36 -0.11 -7.37 4.19
CA LEU A 36 0.35 -7.55 2.81
C LEU A 36 -0.78 -7.29 1.80
N VAL A 37 -1.97 -7.84 2.03
CA VAL A 37 -3.15 -7.59 1.19
C VAL A 37 -3.52 -6.11 1.22
N ALA A 38 -3.47 -5.47 2.40
CA ALA A 38 -3.69 -4.03 2.51
C ALA A 38 -2.64 -3.21 1.72
N ALA A 39 -1.36 -3.59 1.79
CA ALA A 39 -0.29 -2.94 1.04
C ALA A 39 -0.52 -3.02 -0.48
N VAL A 40 -0.97 -4.18 -0.97
CA VAL A 40 -1.34 -4.40 -2.38
C VAL A 40 -2.56 -3.56 -2.76
N GLY A 41 -3.59 -3.49 -1.91
CA GLY A 41 -4.76 -2.64 -2.13
C GLY A 41 -4.40 -1.16 -2.31
N PHE A 42 -3.55 -0.61 -1.43
CA PHE A 42 -3.07 0.77 -1.55
C PHE A 42 -2.17 0.99 -2.78
N TYR A 43 -1.41 -0.04 -3.20
CA TYR A 43 -0.59 0.01 -4.41
C TYR A 43 -1.46 0.05 -5.68
N ILE A 44 -2.53 -0.74 -5.74
CA ILE A 44 -3.51 -0.71 -6.83
C ILE A 44 -4.21 0.65 -6.87
N MET A 45 -4.57 1.20 -5.70
CA MET A 45 -5.16 2.54 -5.59
C MET A 45 -4.19 3.60 -6.15
N TYR A 46 -2.91 3.56 -5.77
CA TYR A 46 -1.87 4.42 -6.33
C TYR A 46 -1.82 4.34 -7.85
N TYR A 47 -1.83 3.13 -8.41
CA TYR A 47 -1.75 2.90 -9.85
C TYR A 47 -3.00 3.43 -10.57
N SER A 48 -4.19 3.21 -10.00
CA SER A 48 -5.45 3.73 -10.51
C SER A 48 -5.47 5.26 -10.54
N TYR A 49 -4.99 5.92 -9.46
CA TYR A 49 -4.85 7.37 -9.43
C TYR A 49 -3.80 7.90 -10.42
N ALA A 50 -2.69 7.18 -10.60
CA ALA A 50 -1.67 7.55 -11.58
C ALA A 50 -2.22 7.48 -13.02
N LYS A 51 -3.09 6.49 -13.31
CA LYS A 51 -3.76 6.35 -14.61
C LYS A 51 -4.84 7.41 -14.82
N SER A 52 -5.61 7.75 -13.78
CA SER A 52 -6.65 8.78 -13.85
C SER A 52 -6.08 10.16 -14.18
N GLN A 53 -4.90 10.52 -13.66
CA GLN A 53 -4.25 11.80 -13.97
C GLN A 53 -3.61 11.88 -15.36
N ARG A 54 -3.52 10.79 -16.12
CA ARG A 54 -3.08 10.80 -17.52
C ARG A 54 -4.23 11.04 -18.50
N LYS A 55 -5.48 11.03 -18.02
CA LYS A 55 -6.70 11.19 -18.83
C LYS A 55 -7.32 12.59 -18.73
N ASP A 56 -6.82 13.43 -17.83
CA ASP A 56 -7.03 14.88 -17.80
C ASP A 56 -5.79 15.57 -18.42
#